data_AF-A0A397S1G8-F1
#
_entry.id   AF-A0A397S1G8-F1
#
_cell.length_a   1.000
_cell.length_b   1.000
_cell.length_c   1.000
_cell.angle_alpha   90.00
_cell.angle_beta   90.00
_cell.angle_gamma   90.00
#
_symmetry.space_group_name_H-M   'P 1'
#
loop_
_entity.id
_entity.type
_entity.pdbx_description
1 polymer ?
#
loop_
_entity_poly.entity_id
_entity_poly.type
_entity_poly.pdbx_seq_one_letter_code
_entity_poly.pdbx_strand_id
1 'polypeptide(L)' 'MWSVVINGRVLNATSFLPDHPGGKRSILLYAGKDASEEFNMLHEKNVIDKYAPHIVIGTLKN' A
#
# COMPACT_ATOMS: atom_id res chain seq x y z
N MET A 1 13.23 -4.31 -1.85
CA MET A 1 11.90 -4.91 -2.08
C MET A 1 10.87 -3.86 -1.67
N TRP A 2 10.08 -3.34 -2.62
CA TRP A 2 9.23 -2.15 -2.44
C TRP A 2 7.77 -2.54 -2.17
N SER A 3 7.59 -3.53 -1.30
CA SER A 3 6.26 -3.98 -0.90
C SER A 3 5.87 -3.33 0.43
N VAL A 4 4.60 -2.97 0.57
CA VAL A 4 4.02 -2.51 1.84
C VAL A 4 2.92 -3.49 2.25
N VAL A 5 2.73 -3.69 3.55
CA VAL A 5 1.61 -4.47 4.07
C VAL A 5 0.53 -3.50 4.54
N ILE A 6 -0.71 -3.72 4.09
CA ILE A 6 -1.89 -2.95 4.48
C ILE A 6 -3.00 -3.93 4.82
N ASN A 7 -3.41 -3.96 6.09
CA ASN A 7 -4.46 -4.83 6.63
C ASN A 7 -4.23 -6.30 6.24
N GLY A 8 -2.99 -6.79 6.40
CA GLY A 8 -2.59 -8.15 6.03
C GLY A 8 -2.46 -8.43 4.52
N ARG A 9 -2.79 -7.46 3.66
CA ARG A 9 -2.55 -7.55 2.20
C ARG A 9 -1.13 -7.10 1.90
N VAL A 10 -0.44 -7.84 1.03
CA VAL A 10 0.90 -7.48 0.54
C VAL A 10 0.73 -6.75 -0.79
N LEU A 11 1.23 -5.52 -0.86
CA LEU A 11 1.09 -4.64 -2.03
C LEU A 11 2.46 -4.35 -2.63
N ASN A 12 2.63 -4.60 -3.93
CA ASN A 12 3.78 -4.12 -4.71
C ASN A 12 3.43 -2.77 -5.34
N ALA A 13 3.71 -1.68 -4.63
CA ALA A 13 3.36 -0.33 -5.07
C ALA A 13 4.32 0.25 -6.13
N THR A 14 5.31 -0.50 -6.64
CA THR A 14 6.35 0.03 -7.53
C THR A 14 5.78 0.77 -8.74
N SER A 15 4.79 0.19 -9.41
CA SER A 15 4.13 0.81 -10.57
C SER A 15 3.24 1.99 -10.20
N PHE A 16 2.74 2.03 -8.96
CA PHE A 16 1.80 3.06 -8.48
C PHE A 16 2.50 4.27 -7.84
N LEU A 17 3.79 4.18 -7.52
CA LEU A 17 4.59 5.29 -6.98
C LEU A 17 4.37 6.64 -7.70
N PRO A 18 4.44 6.76 -9.04
CA PRO A 18 4.22 8.04 -9.71
C PRO A 18 2.81 8.59 -9.59
N ASP A 19 1.82 7.72 -9.33
CA ASP A 19 0.40 8.07 -9.35
C ASP A 19 -0.16 8.33 -7.95
N HIS A 20 0.62 8.08 -6.89
CA HIS A 20 0.18 8.28 -5.52
C HIS A 20 -0.01 9.78 -5.18
N PRO A 21 -1.24 10.24 -4.86
CA PRO A 21 -1.49 11.66 -4.57
C PRO A 21 -0.75 12.18 -3.33
N GLY A 22 -0.50 11.32 -2.33
CA GLY A 22 0.30 11.64 -1.14
C GLY A 22 1.82 11.66 -1.40
N GLY A 23 2.24 11.58 -2.68
CA GLY A 23 3.63 11.57 -3.12
C GLY A 23 4.35 10.24 -2.93
N LYS A 24 5.43 10.03 -3.68
CA LYS A 24 6.23 8.79 -3.60
C LYS A 24 6.75 8.53 -2.19
N ARG A 25 7.25 9.58 -1.52
CA ARG A 25 7.99 9.48 -0.25
C ARG A 25 7.17 8.88 0.90
N SER A 26 5.85 9.08 0.91
CA SER A 26 4.96 8.51 1.92
C SER A 26 4.90 6.98 1.83
N ILE A 27 4.88 6.41 0.62
CA ILE A 27 4.99 4.95 0.43
C ILE A 27 6.40 4.46 0.76
N LEU A 28 7.44 5.19 0.35
CA LEU A 28 8.83 4.77 0.52
C LEU A 28 9.27 4.67 1.98
N LEU A 29 8.71 5.50 2.87
CA LEU A 29 8.99 5.47 4.30
C LEU A 29 8.63 4.10 4.93
N TYR A 30 7.66 3.41 4.33
CA TYR A 30 7.13 2.12 4.77
C TYR A 30 7.54 0.96 3.87
N ALA A 31 8.48 1.15 2.93
CA ALA A 31 8.94 0.07 2.09
C ALA A 31 9.47 -1.11 2.93
N GLY A 32 8.88 -2.30 2.73
CA GLY A 32 9.18 -3.52 3.48
C GLY A 32 8.50 -3.62 4.84
N LYS A 33 7.57 -2.72 5.18
CA LYS A 33 6.90 -2.66 6.49
C LYS A 33 5.38 -2.79 6.35
N ASP A 34 4.74 -3.03 7.50
CA ASP A 34 3.32 -2.83 7.68
C ASP A 34 3.04 -1.33 7.94
N ALA A 35 2.10 -0.77 7.19
CA ALA A 35 1.68 0.63 7.29
C ALA A 35 0.17 0.75 7.52
N SER A 36 -0.46 -0.31 8.05
CA SER A 36 -1.91 -0.40 8.18
C SER A 36 -2.50 0.74 9.01
N GLU A 37 -1.85 1.08 10.13
CA GLU A 37 -2.35 2.11 11.04
C GLU A 37 -2.37 3.48 10.35
N GLU A 38 -1.25 3.91 9.79
CA GLU A 38 -1.13 5.22 9.14
C GLU A 38 -1.96 5.29 7.86
N PHE A 39 -2.06 4.19 7.12
CA PHE A 39 -2.92 4.11 5.95
C PHE A 39 -4.39 4.32 6.32
N ASN A 40 -4.88 3.60 7.33
CA ASN A 40 -6.28 3.65 7.76
C ASN A 40 -6.66 5.00 8.41
N MET A 41 -5.69 5.76 8.94
CA MET A 41 -5.93 7.12 9.43
C MET A 41 -6.24 8.12 8.32
N LEU A 42 -5.72 7.88 7.11
CA LEU A 42 -5.76 8.85 6.00
C LEU A 42 -6.66 8.42 4.84
N HIS A 43 -6.98 7.13 4.74
CA HIS A 43 -7.66 6.57 3.59
C HIS A 43 -8.87 5.71 3.96
N GLU A 44 -9.89 5.77 3.11
CA GLU A 44 -11.03 4.85 3.18
C GLU A 44 -10.61 3.41 2.80
N LYS A 45 -11.29 2.42 3.38
CA LYS A 45 -10.96 0.99 3.23
C LYS A 45 -10.97 0.50 1.78
N ASN A 46 -11.77 1.10 0.90
CA ASN A 46 -11.96 0.68 -0.49
C ASN A 46 -11.03 1.39 -1.49
N VAL A 47 -10.16 2.32 -1.04
CA VAL A 47 -9.36 3.15 -1.95
C VAL A 47 -8.41 2.30 -2.80
N ILE A 48 -7.83 1.23 -2.23
CA ILE A 48 -6.93 0.32 -2.94
C ILE A 48 -7.69 -0.38 -4.06
N ASP A 49 -8.87 -0.92 -3.77
CA ASP A 49 -9.66 -1.66 -4.74
C ASP A 49 -10.19 -0.76 -5.86
N LYS A 50 -10.43 0.52 -5.55
CA LYS A 50 -10.91 1.52 -6.51
C LYS A 50 -9.81 2.02 -7.46
N TYR A 51 -8.62 2.32 -6.94
CA TYR A 51 -7.59 3.03 -7.71
C TYR A 51 -6.39 2.18 -8.10
N ALA A 52 -6.06 1.15 -7.33
CA ALA A 52 -4.87 0.34 -7.56
C ALA A 52 -5.07 -1.14 -7.22
N PRO A 53 -6.15 -1.82 -7.66
CA PRO A 53 -6.38 -3.21 -7.28
C PRO A 53 -5.26 -4.15 -7.75
N HIS A 54 -4.61 -3.81 -8.86
CA HIS A 54 -3.54 -4.59 -9.49
C HIS A 54 -2.24 -4.65 -8.70
N ILE A 55 -2.05 -3.79 -7.68
CA ILE A 55 -0.82 -3.81 -6.87
C ILE A 55 -0.86 -4.85 -5.75
N VAL A 56 -2.01 -5.44 -5.50
CA VAL A 56 -2.18 -6.44 -4.43
C VAL A 56 -1.69 -7.78 -4.94
N ILE A 57 -0.59 -8.26 -4.36
CA ILE A 57 0.11 -9.48 -4.82
C ILE A 57 -0.13 -10.68 -3.91
N GLY A 58 -0.84 -10.50 -2.80
CA GLY A 58 -1.21 -11.59 -1.90
C GLY A 58 -1.61 -11.10 -0.52
N THR A 59 -1.67 -12.04 0.42
CA THR A 59 -1.94 -11.78 1.84
C THR A 59 -0.91 -12.52 2.68
N LEU A 60 -0.60 -11.98 3.86
CA LEU A 60 0.22 -12.70 4.83
C LEU A 60 -0.52 -13.98 5.27
N LYS A 61 0.23 -15.08 5.38
CA LYS A 61 -0.27 -16.30 6.04
C LYS A 61 0.08 -16.21 7.52
N ASN A 62 -0.91 -16.48 8.36
CA ASN A 62 -0.69 -16.74 9.78
C ASN A 62 0.10 -18.04 9.97
#